data_AF-A0A2A7X215-F1
#
_entry.id   AF-A0A2A7X215-F1
#
_cell.length_a   1.000
_cell.length_b   1.000
_cell.length_c   1.000
_cell.angle_alpha   90.00
_cell.angle_beta   90.00
_cell.angle_gamma   90.00
#
_symmetry.space_group_name_H-M   'P 1'
#
loop_
_entity.id
_entity.type
_entity.pdbx_description
1 polymer ?
#
loop_
_entity_poly.entity_id
_entity_poly.type
_entity_poly.pdbx_seq_one_letter_code
_entity_poly.pdbx_strand_id
1 'polypeptide(L)'
;MNQKNIVMMGTKKEILVDIKKLYRIKPVTSIMVTILIAFMLVLLIGTAMAFGENIKSNYLGAFSNLFFLWNVGFGLFQLIWRFSTSRKINKLLFPKLEQFINESDEKSYEETEIEVYEIVKSAYRGYTEKYNKLNKIYWLSIKLSVILTLIGAVIILLFNLR
;
A
#
# COMPACT_ATOMS: atom_id res chain seq x y z
N MET A 1 -8.53 37.53 23.48
CA MET A 1 -8.87 36.13 23.17
C MET A 1 -9.68 35.58 24.35
N ASN A 2 -10.95 35.23 24.14
CA ASN A 2 -11.88 34.87 25.23
C ASN A 2 -11.63 33.43 25.72
N GLN A 3 -11.76 33.16 27.02
CA GLN A 3 -11.55 31.82 27.61
C GLN A 3 -12.38 30.73 26.90
N LYS A 4 -13.59 31.07 26.45
CA LYS A 4 -14.47 30.20 25.65
C LYS A 4 -13.88 29.80 24.29
N ASN A 5 -13.15 30.70 23.62
CA ASN A 5 -12.50 30.41 22.34
C ASN A 5 -11.27 29.51 22.54
N ILE A 6 -10.56 29.65 23.65
CA ILE A 6 -9.40 28.80 23.98
C ILE A 6 -9.85 27.35 24.22
N VAL A 7 -10.95 27.14 24.95
CA VAL A 7 -11.52 25.80 25.20
C VAL A 7 -12.02 25.17 23.90
N MET A 8 -12.71 25.94 23.06
CA MET A 8 -13.25 25.48 21.78
C MET A 8 -12.16 25.17 20.74
N MET A 9 -11.06 25.92 20.73
CA MET A 9 -9.88 25.60 19.92
C MET A 9 -9.16 24.33 20.45
N GLY A 10 -9.18 24.12 21.76
CA GLY A 10 -8.69 22.89 22.41
C GLY A 10 -9.43 21.64 21.94
N THR A 11 -10.77 21.68 21.89
CA THR A 11 -11.58 20.55 21.41
C THR A 11 -11.40 20.30 19.91
N LYS A 12 -11.34 21.34 19.06
CA LYS A 12 -11.08 21.16 17.61
C LYS A 12 -9.71 20.54 17.31
N LYS A 13 -8.70 20.75 18.16
CA LYS A 13 -7.39 20.10 18.01
C LYS A 13 -7.47 18.58 18.22
N GLU A 14 -8.47 18.07 18.91
CA GLU A 14 -8.68 16.62 19.08
C GLU A 14 -8.97 15.93 17.74
N ILE A 15 -9.70 16.59 16.84
CA ILE A 15 -9.94 16.12 15.46
C ILE A 15 -8.62 15.80 14.76
N LEU A 16 -7.64 16.71 14.86
CA LEU A 16 -6.31 16.50 14.27
C LEU A 16 -5.57 15.34 14.92
N VAL A 17 -5.69 15.19 16.24
CA VAL A 17 -5.06 14.09 16.98
C VAL A 17 -5.62 12.75 16.51
N ASP A 18 -6.93 12.64 16.34
CA ASP A 18 -7.57 11.39 15.94
C ASP A 18 -7.27 11.02 14.48
N ILE A 19 -7.25 11.99 13.58
CA ILE A 19 -6.79 11.78 12.19
C ILE A 19 -5.33 11.38 12.15
N LYS A 20 -4.47 12.04 12.95
CA LYS A 20 -3.06 11.64 13.08
C LYS A 20 -2.97 10.22 13.63
N LYS A 21 -3.76 9.80 14.62
CA LYS A 21 -3.75 8.40 15.12
C LYS A 21 -4.12 7.39 14.04
N LEU A 22 -5.14 7.70 13.24
CA LEU A 22 -5.65 6.82 12.16
C LEU A 22 -4.64 6.67 11.01
N TYR A 23 -4.06 7.78 10.55
CA TYR A 23 -3.28 7.78 9.30
C TYR A 23 -1.77 7.85 9.48
N ARG A 24 -1.27 8.24 10.66
CA ARG A 24 0.17 8.39 10.88
C ARG A 24 0.84 7.03 10.97
N ILE A 25 1.79 6.82 10.07
CA ILE A 25 2.71 5.70 10.14
C ILE A 25 3.65 5.91 11.35
N LYS A 26 3.56 5.02 12.34
CA LYS A 26 4.45 5.03 13.50
C LYS A 26 5.87 4.64 13.07
N PRO A 27 6.93 5.16 13.74
CA PRO A 27 8.32 4.79 13.44
C PRO A 27 8.56 3.28 13.47
N VAL A 28 7.99 2.59 14.47
CA VAL A 28 8.07 1.13 14.61
C VAL A 28 7.48 0.42 13.38
N THR A 29 6.32 0.87 12.89
CA THR A 29 5.72 0.33 11.66
C THR A 29 6.62 0.55 10.46
N SER A 30 7.29 1.71 10.37
CA SER A 30 8.26 1.97 9.31
C SER A 30 9.43 1.00 9.34
N ILE A 31 10.00 0.75 10.52
CA ILE A 31 11.12 -0.19 10.70
C ILE A 31 10.70 -1.60 10.29
N MET A 32 9.54 -2.07 10.76
CA MET A 32 9.01 -3.38 10.38
C MET A 32 8.82 -3.52 8.87
N VAL A 33 8.24 -2.50 8.22
CA VAL A 33 8.05 -2.51 6.75
C VAL A 33 9.39 -2.53 6.02
N THR A 34 10.40 -1.78 6.50
CA THR A 34 11.75 -1.80 5.91
C THR A 34 12.41 -3.18 6.02
N ILE A 35 12.31 -3.84 7.18
CA ILE A 35 12.83 -5.20 7.36
C ILE A 35 12.15 -6.16 6.39
N LEU A 36 10.82 -6.08 6.27
CA LEU A 36 10.04 -6.91 5.35
C LEU A 36 10.47 -6.70 3.88
N ILE A 37 10.68 -5.45 3.47
CA ILE A 37 11.17 -5.10 2.12
C ILE A 37 12.54 -5.74 1.88
N ALA A 38 13.47 -5.60 2.82
CA ALA A 38 14.82 -6.15 2.69
C ALA A 38 14.79 -7.68 2.56
N PHE A 39 13.99 -8.36 3.38
CA PHE A 39 13.79 -9.80 3.31
C PHE A 39 13.22 -10.25 1.96
N MET A 40 12.17 -9.57 1.47
CA MET A 40 11.58 -9.87 0.16
C MET A 40 12.56 -9.65 -0.99
N LEU A 41 13.43 -8.63 -0.93
CA LEU A 41 14.45 -8.40 -1.94
C LEU A 41 15.48 -9.54 -1.98
N VAL A 42 15.93 -10.02 -0.83
CA VAL A 42 16.86 -11.16 -0.76
C VAL A 42 16.22 -12.41 -1.37
N LEU A 43 14.96 -12.67 -1.06
CA LEU A 43 14.19 -13.77 -1.68
C LEU A 43 14.12 -13.63 -3.21
N LEU A 44 13.78 -12.45 -3.71
CA LEU A 44 13.69 -12.19 -5.15
C LEU A 44 15.04 -12.40 -5.86
N ILE A 45 16.15 -11.95 -5.27
CA ILE A 45 17.49 -12.16 -5.82
C ILE A 45 17.80 -13.67 -5.89
N GLY A 46 17.53 -14.42 -4.82
CA GLY A 46 17.70 -15.86 -4.79
C GLY A 46 16.90 -16.58 -5.87
N THR A 47 15.61 -16.23 -6.01
CA THR A 47 14.75 -16.82 -7.04
C THR A 47 15.19 -16.43 -8.46
N ALA A 48 15.70 -15.21 -8.67
CA ALA A 48 16.22 -14.78 -9.98
C ALA A 48 17.46 -15.57 -10.40
N MET A 49 18.36 -15.87 -9.46
CA MET A 49 19.51 -16.73 -9.72
C MET A 49 19.06 -18.15 -10.06
N ALA A 50 18.18 -18.74 -9.25
CA ALA A 50 17.64 -20.07 -9.50
C ALA A 50 16.85 -20.16 -10.82
N PHE A 51 16.18 -19.08 -11.24
CA PHE A 51 15.56 -18.99 -12.57
C PHE A 51 16.60 -19.11 -13.68
N GLY A 52 17.69 -18.34 -13.61
CA GLY A 52 18.76 -18.34 -14.60
C GLY A 52 19.47 -19.68 -14.72
N GLU A 53 19.61 -20.42 -13.62
CA GLU A 53 20.14 -21.79 -13.62
C GLU A 53 19.17 -22.79 -14.26
N ASN A 54 17.89 -22.72 -13.86
CA ASN A 54 16.88 -23.68 -14.31
C ASN A 54 16.50 -23.52 -15.79
N ILE A 55 16.67 -22.34 -16.40
CA ILE A 55 16.22 -22.11 -17.79
C ILE A 55 16.92 -23.00 -18.82
N LYS A 56 18.09 -23.57 -18.47
CA LYS A 56 18.88 -24.42 -19.37
C LYS A 56 18.59 -25.92 -19.24
N SER A 57 18.02 -26.36 -18.12
CA SER A 57 17.94 -27.78 -17.78
C SER A 57 16.62 -28.21 -17.14
N ASN A 58 15.91 -27.30 -16.48
CA ASN A 58 14.68 -27.57 -15.74
C ASN A 58 13.64 -26.49 -16.05
N TYR A 59 12.98 -26.62 -17.20
CA TYR A 59 12.00 -25.64 -17.67
C TYR A 59 10.82 -25.45 -16.71
N LEU A 60 10.40 -26.49 -15.98
CA LEU A 60 9.34 -26.37 -14.97
C LEU A 60 9.81 -25.58 -13.74
N GLY A 61 11.03 -25.83 -13.27
CA GLY A 61 11.66 -25.04 -12.21
C GLY A 61 11.85 -23.57 -12.62
N ALA A 62 12.25 -23.33 -13.87
CA ALA A 62 12.37 -21.97 -14.41
C ALA A 62 11.01 -21.27 -14.48
N PHE A 63 9.98 -21.94 -15.00
CA PHE A 63 8.62 -21.39 -15.04
C PHE A 63 8.13 -21.04 -13.64
N SER A 64 8.25 -21.97 -12.67
CA SER A 64 7.88 -21.75 -11.27
C SER A 64 8.59 -20.54 -10.64
N ASN A 65 9.91 -20.43 -10.85
CA ASN A 65 10.69 -19.29 -10.36
C ASN A 65 10.24 -17.96 -10.99
N LEU A 66 9.90 -17.95 -12.28
CA LEU A 66 9.36 -16.76 -12.95
C LEU A 66 8.01 -16.33 -12.35
N PHE A 67 7.12 -17.28 -12.05
CA PHE A 67 5.85 -16.98 -11.37
C PHE A 67 6.07 -16.40 -9.98
N PHE A 68 7.01 -16.97 -9.22
CA PHE A 68 7.31 -16.48 -7.89
C PHE A 68 7.88 -15.06 -7.93
N LEU A 69 8.85 -14.80 -8.82
CA LEU A 69 9.41 -13.46 -9.06
C LEU A 69 8.32 -12.45 -9.42
N TRP A 70 7.40 -12.83 -10.30
CA TRP A 70 6.32 -11.96 -10.72
C TRP A 70 5.37 -11.62 -9.55
N ASN A 71 4.89 -12.62 -8.82
CA ASN A 71 3.92 -12.41 -7.74
C ASN A 71 4.55 -11.68 -6.54
N VAL A 72 5.71 -12.12 -6.08
CA VAL A 72 6.42 -11.50 -4.94
C VAL A 72 6.95 -10.12 -5.33
N GLY A 73 7.48 -9.96 -6.54
CA GLY A 73 7.96 -8.68 -7.05
C GLY A 73 6.85 -7.64 -7.17
N PHE A 74 5.68 -8.05 -7.68
CA PHE A 74 4.52 -7.16 -7.77
C PHE A 74 3.98 -6.80 -6.38
N GLY A 75 3.90 -7.77 -5.46
CA GLY A 75 3.52 -7.54 -4.07
C GLY A 75 4.47 -6.56 -3.36
N LEU A 76 5.79 -6.73 -3.54
CA LEU A 76 6.81 -5.85 -3.01
C LEU A 76 6.69 -4.43 -3.57
N PHE A 77 6.49 -4.30 -4.89
CA PHE A 77 6.25 -3.01 -5.54
C PHE A 77 5.03 -2.31 -4.92
N GLN A 78 3.91 -3.02 -4.73
CA GLN A 78 2.73 -2.45 -4.11
C GLN A 78 2.98 -2.02 -2.66
N LEU A 79 3.68 -2.83 -1.87
CA LEU A 79 4.01 -2.50 -0.49
C LEU A 79 4.82 -1.20 -0.43
N ILE A 80 5.90 -1.11 -1.21
CA ILE A 80 6.76 0.07 -1.29
C ILE A 80 5.97 1.29 -1.76
N TRP A 81 5.17 1.13 -2.82
CA TRP A 81 4.38 2.22 -3.39
C TRP A 81 3.35 2.75 -2.39
N ARG A 82 2.60 1.86 -1.71
CA ARG A 82 1.58 2.25 -0.70
C ARG A 82 2.22 2.96 0.47
N PHE A 83 3.31 2.40 0.99
CA PHE A 83 4.02 2.97 2.13
C PHE A 83 4.60 4.35 1.82
N SER A 84 5.29 4.49 0.69
CA SER A 84 5.88 5.76 0.24
C SER A 84 4.80 6.81 -0.04
N THR A 85 3.71 6.43 -0.71
CA THR A 85 2.64 7.35 -1.09
C THR A 85 1.85 7.84 0.13
N SER A 86 1.47 6.95 1.06
CA SER A 86 0.80 7.34 2.30
C SER A 86 1.66 8.30 3.12
N ARG A 87 2.98 8.03 3.24
CA ARG A 87 3.91 8.93 3.93
C ARG A 87 3.99 10.30 3.26
N LYS A 88 4.03 10.36 1.93
CA LYS A 88 4.03 11.62 1.16
C LYS A 88 2.74 12.42 1.36
N ILE A 89 1.58 11.76 1.28
CA ILE A 89 0.27 12.40 1.51
C ILE A 89 0.21 12.96 2.93
N ASN A 90 0.51 12.16 3.95
CA ASN A 90 0.46 12.58 5.34
C ASN A 90 1.39 13.75 5.66
N LYS A 91 2.59 13.78 5.06
CA LYS A 91 3.55 14.88 5.24
C LYS A 91 2.98 16.23 4.77
N LEU A 92 2.17 16.23 3.71
CA LEU A 92 1.54 17.43 3.16
C LEU A 92 0.19 17.73 3.81
N LEU A 93 -0.57 16.70 4.17
CA LEU A 93 -1.92 16.80 4.71
C LEU A 93 -1.92 17.32 6.15
N PHE A 94 -1.08 16.78 7.04
CA PHE A 94 -1.12 17.15 8.45
C PHE A 94 -0.84 18.64 8.71
N PRO A 95 0.16 19.28 8.08
CA PRO A 95 0.37 20.73 8.24
C PRO A 95 -0.82 21.55 7.72
N LYS A 96 -1.43 21.14 6.60
CA LYS A 96 -2.61 21.82 6.05
C LYS A 96 -3.83 21.73 6.98
N LEU A 97 -4.06 20.55 7.57
CA LEU A 97 -5.14 20.37 8.54
C LEU A 97 -4.88 21.17 9.82
N GLU A 98 -3.63 21.23 10.27
CA GLU A 98 -3.24 22.01 11.44
C GLU A 98 -3.45 23.51 11.22
N GLN A 99 -3.08 24.03 10.05
CA GLN A 99 -3.36 25.41 9.66
C GLN A 99 -4.87 25.67 9.58
N PHE A 100 -5.62 24.80 8.90
CA PHE A 100 -7.07 24.93 8.77
C PHE A 100 -7.78 24.97 10.13
N ILE A 101 -7.42 24.10 11.07
CA ILE A 101 -8.01 24.06 12.41
C ILE A 101 -7.65 25.30 13.24
N ASN A 102 -6.45 25.86 13.05
CA ASN A 102 -6.04 27.09 13.74
C ASN A 102 -6.72 28.34 13.16
N GLU A 103 -7.13 28.32 11.89
CA GLU A 103 -7.80 29.43 11.21
C GLU A 103 -9.34 29.35 11.30
N SER A 104 -9.92 28.22 11.75
CA SER A 104 -11.36 27.99 11.78
C SER A 104 -12.07 28.54 13.03
N ASP A 105 -11.62 29.68 13.57
CA ASP A 105 -12.09 30.23 14.85
C ASP A 105 -13.62 30.44 14.92
N GLU A 106 -14.27 30.77 13.80
CA GLU A 106 -15.69 31.08 13.73
C GLU A 106 -16.61 29.88 13.50
N LYS A 107 -16.07 28.72 13.05
CA LYS A 107 -16.88 27.54 12.71
C LYS A 107 -17.24 26.70 13.93
N SER A 108 -18.34 25.94 13.88
CA SER A 108 -18.63 24.97 14.95
C SER A 108 -17.65 23.78 14.91
N TYR A 109 -17.65 22.97 15.97
CA TYR A 109 -16.84 21.73 16.00
C TYR A 109 -17.28 20.76 14.89
N GLU A 110 -18.60 20.51 14.75
CA GLU A 110 -19.17 19.58 13.78
C GLU A 110 -18.87 20.01 12.33
N GLU A 111 -19.01 21.31 12.04
CA GLU A 111 -18.65 21.85 10.72
C GLU A 111 -17.16 21.66 10.41
N THR A 112 -16.30 21.93 11.40
CA THR A 112 -14.85 21.75 11.27
C THR A 112 -14.51 20.27 11.03
N GLU A 113 -15.17 19.35 11.72
CA GLU A 113 -14.97 17.91 11.57
C GLU A 113 -15.32 17.44 10.15
N ILE A 114 -16.51 17.80 9.66
CA ILE A 114 -16.97 17.41 8.31
C ILE A 114 -16.00 17.91 7.24
N GLU A 115 -15.60 19.18 7.30
CA GLU A 115 -14.69 19.76 6.32
C GLU A 115 -13.31 19.11 6.36
N VAL A 116 -12.79 18.84 7.55
CA VAL A 116 -11.53 18.13 7.72
C VAL A 116 -11.60 16.72 7.09
N TYR A 117 -12.70 15.99 7.30
CA TYR A 117 -12.88 14.67 6.67
C TYR A 117 -12.92 14.74 5.15
N GLU A 118 -13.59 15.75 4.57
CA GLU A 118 -13.61 15.93 3.11
C GLU A 118 -12.24 16.32 2.55
N ILE A 119 -11.45 17.13 3.28
CA ILE A 119 -10.05 17.42 2.90
C ILE A 119 -9.20 16.14 2.91
N VAL A 120 -9.32 15.32 3.96
CA VAL A 120 -8.61 14.03 4.05
C VAL A 120 -9.03 13.11 2.89
N LYS A 121 -10.32 12.93 2.67
CA LYS A 121 -10.88 12.10 1.60
C LYS A 121 -10.40 12.54 0.22
N SER A 122 -10.41 13.85 -0.04
CA SER A 122 -9.89 14.43 -1.28
C SER A 122 -8.39 14.15 -1.45
N ALA A 123 -7.58 14.36 -0.40
CA ALA A 123 -6.15 14.08 -0.44
C ALA A 123 -5.81 12.62 -0.72
N TYR A 124 -6.68 11.69 -0.28
CA TYR A 124 -6.51 10.26 -0.51
C TYR A 124 -7.20 9.74 -1.79
N ARG A 125 -8.03 10.54 -2.47
CA ARG A 125 -8.82 10.10 -3.64
C ARG A 125 -7.95 9.49 -4.75
N GLY A 126 -6.93 10.22 -5.19
CA GLY A 126 -6.02 9.75 -6.24
C GLY A 126 -5.21 8.52 -5.82
N TYR A 127 -4.88 8.40 -4.53
CA TYR A 127 -4.28 7.18 -3.98
C TYR A 127 -5.24 6.00 -4.06
N THR A 128 -6.50 6.16 -3.66
CA THR A 128 -7.53 5.12 -3.68
C THR A 128 -7.81 4.62 -5.09
N GLU A 129 -7.97 5.52 -6.06
CA GLU A 129 -8.19 5.16 -7.46
C GLU A 129 -7.01 4.34 -8.03
N LYS A 130 -5.78 4.80 -7.79
CA LYS A 130 -4.58 4.09 -8.25
C LYS A 130 -4.40 2.75 -7.52
N TYR A 131 -4.68 2.69 -6.23
CA TYR A 131 -4.65 1.46 -5.45
C TYR A 131 -5.64 0.42 -6.00
N ASN A 132 -6.88 0.82 -6.26
CA ASN A 132 -7.89 -0.08 -6.81
C ASN A 132 -7.49 -0.62 -8.19
N LYS A 133 -6.91 0.23 -9.05
CA LYS A 133 -6.39 -0.20 -10.36
C LYS A 133 -5.25 -1.21 -10.23
N LEU A 134 -4.26 -0.93 -9.37
CA LEU A 134 -3.13 -1.83 -9.12
C LEU A 134 -3.58 -3.15 -8.49
N ASN A 135 -4.53 -3.10 -7.55
CA ASN A 135 -5.08 -4.28 -6.91
C ASN A 135 -5.84 -5.16 -7.91
N LYS A 136 -6.61 -4.56 -8.83
CA LYS A 136 -7.28 -5.31 -9.91
C LYS A 136 -6.26 -6.05 -10.81
N ILE A 137 -5.15 -5.39 -11.16
CA ILE A 137 -4.06 -5.99 -11.94
C ILE A 137 -3.40 -7.14 -11.16
N TYR A 138 -3.15 -6.94 -9.86
CA TYR A 138 -2.58 -7.98 -8.99
C TYR A 138 -3.43 -9.24 -8.98
N TRP A 139 -4.72 -9.10 -8.71
CA TRP A 139 -5.64 -10.23 -8.63
C TRP A 139 -5.81 -10.93 -9.99
N LEU A 140 -5.84 -10.17 -11.08
CA LEU A 140 -5.83 -10.75 -12.42
C LEU A 140 -4.56 -11.57 -12.66
N SER A 141 -3.42 -11.03 -12.26
CA SER A 141 -2.13 -11.71 -12.36
C SER A 141 -2.07 -13.00 -11.54
N ILE A 142 -2.57 -13.01 -10.30
CA ILE A 142 -2.62 -14.22 -9.48
C ILE A 142 -3.52 -15.26 -10.16
N LYS A 143 -4.71 -14.85 -10.63
CA LYS A 143 -5.64 -15.74 -11.33
C LYS A 143 -5.01 -16.37 -12.56
N LEU A 144 -4.34 -15.57 -13.39
CA LEU A 144 -3.62 -16.06 -14.56
C LEU A 144 -2.49 -17.03 -14.16
N SER A 145 -1.78 -16.75 -13.06
CA SER A 145 -0.72 -17.63 -12.56
C SER A 145 -1.24 -19.02 -12.21
N VAL A 146 -2.41 -19.10 -11.56
CA VAL A 146 -3.05 -20.38 -11.23
C VAL A 146 -3.55 -21.09 -12.49
N ILE A 147 -4.27 -20.37 -13.37
CA ILE A 147 -4.85 -20.96 -14.59
C ILE A 147 -3.76 -21.49 -15.53
N LEU A 148 -2.70 -20.73 -15.76
CA LEU A 148 -1.59 -21.15 -16.63
C LEU A 148 -0.85 -22.37 -16.06
N THR A 149 -0.68 -22.42 -14.74
CA THR A 149 -0.08 -23.59 -14.07
C THR A 149 -0.95 -24.84 -14.23
N LEU A 150 -2.28 -24.70 -14.10
CA LEU A 150 -3.22 -25.81 -14.30
C LEU A 150 -3.25 -26.30 -15.75
N ILE A 151 -3.26 -25.38 -16.72
CA ILE A 151 -3.21 -25.74 -18.15
C ILE A 151 -1.91 -26.50 -18.46
N GLY A 152 -0.77 -26.00 -17.98
CA GLY A 152 0.52 -26.67 -18.13
C GLY A 152 0.54 -28.07 -17.53
N ALA A 153 -0.04 -28.24 -16.33
CA ALA A 153 -0.16 -29.54 -15.68
C ALA A 153 -1.01 -30.52 -16.51
N VAL A 154 -2.14 -30.08 -17.07
CA VAL A 154 -2.99 -30.91 -17.93
C VAL A 154 -2.27 -31.32 -19.21
N ILE A 155 -1.57 -30.40 -19.87
CA ILE A 155 -0.78 -30.71 -21.07
C ILE A 155 0.27 -31.78 -20.77
N ILE A 156 1.02 -31.64 -19.67
CA ILE A 156 2.02 -32.64 -19.25
C ILE A 156 1.37 -34.00 -19.00
N LEU A 157 0.21 -34.01 -18.33
CA LEU A 157 -0.53 -35.24 -18.04
C LEU A 157 -0.93 -35.94 -19.33
N LEU A 158 -1.43 -35.19 -20.33
CA LEU A 158 -1.82 -35.72 -21.64
C LEU A 158 -0.63 -36.26 -22.47
N PHE A 159 0.56 -35.65 -22.34
CA PHE A 159 1.77 -36.12 -23.03
C PHE A 159 2.44 -37.31 -22.34
N ASN A 160 2.37 -37.42 -21.01
CA ASN A 160 2.94 -38.55 -20.26
C ASN A 160 2.01 -39.77 -20.18
N LEU A 161 0.72 -39.63 -20.50
CA LEU A 161 -0.25 -40.74 -20.62
C LEU A 161 -0.24 -41.40 -22.00
N ARG A 162 0.62 -40.95 -22.91
CA ARG A 162 0.75 -41.43 -24.28
C ARG A 162 2.08 -42.12 -24.47
#